data_AF-A0A412WMT1-F1
#
_entry.id   AF-A0A412WMT1-F1
#
_cell.length_a   1.000
_cell.length_b   1.000
_cell.length_c   1.000
_cell.angle_alpha   90.00
_cell.angle_beta   90.00
_cell.angle_gamma   90.00
#
_symmetry.space_group_name_H-M   'P 1'
#
loop_
_entity.id
_entity.type
_entity.pdbx_description
1 polymer ?
#
loop_
_entity_poly.entity_id
_entity_poly.type
_entity_poly.pdbx_seq_one_letter_code
_entity_poly.pdbx_strand_id
1 'polypeptide(L)'
;MGNVAEGNQWHHIVGQHADNVRKFGAESIHNTNNLVEIPKELHYKITGYYNSVRSNTQGLTVRDWLKTQSFEAQYEYGKKILQKALNGTL
;
A
#
# COMPACT_ATOMS: atom_id res chain seq x y z
N MET A 1 3.65 15.56 6.83
CA MET A 1 3.70 14.60 7.96
C MET A 1 4.87 14.97 8.88
N GLY A 2 4.84 14.54 10.14
CA GLY A 2 5.96 14.70 11.07
C GLY A 2 7.06 13.64 10.89
N ASN A 3 8.08 13.72 11.74
CA ASN A 3 9.17 12.73 11.79
C ASN A 3 8.62 11.38 12.25
N VAL A 4 9.08 10.31 11.60
CA VAL A 4 8.90 8.92 12.06
C VAL A 4 10.00 8.56 13.05
N ALA A 5 9.80 7.49 13.82
CA ALA A 5 10.85 6.92 14.65
C ALA A 5 12.05 6.47 13.78
N GLU A 6 13.23 6.40 14.39
CA GLU A 6 14.43 5.93 13.71
C GLU A 6 14.21 4.51 13.15
N GLY A 7 14.57 4.31 11.87
CA GLY A 7 14.37 3.03 11.18
C GLY A 7 12.96 2.80 10.60
N ASN A 8 11.99 3.69 10.88
CA ASN A 8 10.64 3.61 10.35
C ASN A 8 10.42 4.49 9.11
N GLN A 9 9.29 4.28 8.44
CA GLN A 9 8.80 5.06 7.31
C GLN A 9 7.27 5.16 7.34
N TRP A 10 6.75 6.26 6.80
CA TRP A 10 5.33 6.36 6.48
C TRP A 10 4.99 5.47 5.30
N HIS A 11 4.01 4.60 5.49
CA HIS A 11 3.45 3.74 4.46
C HIS A 11 2.01 4.17 4.16
N HIS A 12 1.71 4.35 2.88
CA HIS A 12 0.34 4.62 2.44
C HIS A 12 -0.41 3.31 2.24
N ILE A 13 -1.56 3.14 2.90
CA ILE A 13 -2.41 1.95 2.79
C ILE A 13 -2.95 1.83 1.35
N VAL A 14 -3.49 2.93 0.81
CA VAL A 14 -3.80 3.13 -0.61
C VAL A 14 -2.66 3.93 -1.23
N GLY A 15 -1.99 3.35 -2.23
CA GLY A 15 -0.75 3.89 -2.78
C GLY A 15 -0.87 5.32 -3.34
N GLN A 16 0.15 6.14 -3.07
CA GLN A 16 0.21 7.56 -3.44
C GLN A 16 0.55 7.89 -4.90
N HIS A 17 0.51 6.90 -5.80
CA HIS A 17 0.93 7.12 -7.18
C HIS A 17 -0.06 7.98 -7.98
N ALA A 18 0.41 8.61 -9.04
CA ALA A 18 -0.35 9.59 -9.83
C ALA A 18 -1.73 9.09 -10.29
N ASP A 19 -1.86 7.80 -10.67
CA ASP A 19 -3.16 7.24 -11.06
C ASP A 19 -4.19 7.26 -9.93
N ASN A 20 -3.78 6.96 -8.69
CA ASN A 20 -4.66 6.98 -7.53
C ASN A 20 -4.99 8.41 -7.11
N VAL A 21 -4.01 9.32 -7.16
CA VAL A 21 -4.25 10.75 -6.90
C VAL A 21 -5.25 11.31 -7.92
N ARG A 22 -5.14 10.95 -9.20
CA ARG A 22 -6.08 11.37 -10.25
C ARG A 22 -7.47 10.74 -10.08
N LYS A 23 -7.54 9.47 -9.66
CA LYS A 23 -8.80 8.71 -9.54
C LYS A 23 -9.58 9.05 -8.27
N PHE A 24 -8.89 9.26 -7.15
CA PHE A 24 -9.51 9.39 -5.83
C PHE A 24 -9.34 10.78 -5.22
N GLY A 25 -8.50 11.65 -5.80
CA GLY A 25 -8.22 12.97 -5.29
C GLY A 25 -7.08 12.99 -4.27
N ALA A 26 -6.39 14.13 -4.20
CA ALA A 26 -5.26 14.32 -3.30
C ALA A 26 -5.65 14.19 -1.82
N GLU A 27 -6.84 14.67 -1.44
CA GLU A 27 -7.32 14.61 -0.06
C GLU A 27 -7.53 13.18 0.44
N SER A 28 -8.07 12.29 -0.41
CA SER A 28 -8.28 10.88 -0.06
C SER A 28 -6.97 10.08 0.03
N ILE A 29 -5.93 10.53 -0.67
CA ILE A 29 -4.62 9.85 -0.68
C ILE A 29 -3.69 10.38 0.41
N HIS A 30 -3.60 11.70 0.56
CA HIS A 30 -2.64 12.38 1.43
C HIS A 30 -3.27 12.81 2.76
N ASN A 31 -3.81 11.85 3.50
CA ASN A 31 -4.36 12.08 4.84
C ASN A 31 -3.85 11.05 5.84
N THR A 32 -3.97 11.36 7.13
CA THR A 32 -3.47 10.53 8.22
C THR A 32 -4.21 9.20 8.36
N ASN A 33 -5.46 9.10 7.90
CA ASN A 33 -6.22 7.85 7.95
C ASN A 33 -5.72 6.83 6.90
N ASN A 34 -5.02 7.30 5.86
CA ASN A 34 -4.41 6.46 4.84
C ASN A 34 -2.92 6.16 5.13
N LEU A 35 -2.43 6.47 6.32
CA LEU A 35 -1.02 6.33 6.69
C LEU A 35 -0.84 5.43 7.89
N VAL A 36 0.25 4.66 7.85
CA VAL A 36 0.74 3.90 8.97
C VAL A 36 2.25 4.01 9.02
N GLU A 37 2.80 4.18 10.22
CA GLU A 37 4.24 4.13 10.43
C GLU A 37 4.67 2.66 10.56
N ILE A 38 5.65 2.23 9.76
CA ILE A 38 6.20 0.87 9.81
C ILE A 38 7.72 0.85 9.69
N PRO A 39 8.39 -0.20 10.19
CA PRO A 39 9.80 -0.45 9.91
C PRO A 39 10.11 -0.46 8.41
N LYS A 40 11.22 0.16 8.02
CA LYS A 40 11.69 0.24 6.63
C LYS A 40 11.77 -1.13 5.94
N GLU A 41 12.23 -2.15 6.66
CA GLU A 41 12.32 -3.52 6.13
C GLU A 41 10.95 -4.12 5.80
N LEU A 42 9.92 -3.85 6.60
CA LEU A 42 8.55 -4.26 6.26
C LEU A 42 8.03 -3.50 5.04
N HIS A 43 8.34 -2.20 4.94
CA HIS A 43 7.95 -1.40 3.78
C HIS A 43 8.56 -1.96 2.48
N TYR A 44 9.81 -2.44 2.53
CA TYR A 44 10.46 -3.10 1.40
C TYR A 44 9.84 -4.45 1.05
N LYS A 45 9.50 -5.28 2.04
CA LYS A 45 8.77 -6.54 1.80
C LYS A 45 7.43 -6.30 1.13
N ILE A 46 6.66 -5.32 1.62
CA ILE A 46 5.38 -4.94 1.01
C ILE A 46 5.61 -4.44 -0.43
N THR A 47 6.60 -3.59 -0.65
CA THR A 47 6.93 -3.10 -2.00
C THR A 47 7.25 -4.24 -2.97
N GLY A 48 8.04 -5.22 -2.53
CA GLY A 48 8.35 -6.43 -3.31
C GLY A 48 7.10 -7.24 -3.63
N TYR A 49 6.21 -7.43 -2.66
CA TYR A 49 4.92 -8.10 -2.88
C TYR A 49 4.07 -7.38 -3.93
N TYR A 50 3.95 -6.06 -3.85
CA TYR A 50 3.18 -5.26 -4.81
C TYR A 50 3.76 -5.29 -6.24
N ASN A 51 5.07 -5.51 -6.37
CA ASN A 51 5.74 -5.67 -7.66
C ASN A 51 5.68 -7.11 -8.21
N SER A 52 5.17 -8.08 -7.43
CA SER A 52 5.08 -9.48 -7.86
C SER A 52 3.81 -9.75 -8.68
N VAL A 53 3.88 -10.72 -9.59
CA VAL A 53 2.70 -11.29 -10.28
C VAL A 53 2.16 -12.45 -9.43
N ARG A 54 0.84 -12.52 -9.24
CA ARG A 54 0.18 -13.57 -8.44
C ARG A 54 -0.91 -14.25 -9.28
N SER A 55 -1.32 -15.45 -8.87
CA SER A 55 -2.32 -16.23 -9.63
C SER A 55 -3.65 -15.50 -9.82
N ASN A 56 -4.00 -14.60 -8.90
CA ASN A 56 -5.25 -13.84 -8.92
C ASN A 56 -5.16 -12.46 -9.60
N THR A 57 -4.03 -12.09 -10.20
CA THR A 57 -3.83 -10.76 -10.82
C THR A 57 -3.92 -10.80 -12.35
N GLN A 58 -4.38 -11.91 -12.94
CA GLN A 58 -4.56 -12.05 -14.39
C GLN A 58 -3.27 -11.73 -15.19
N GLY A 59 -2.11 -12.09 -14.65
CA GLY A 59 -0.81 -11.83 -15.27
C GLY A 59 -0.22 -10.44 -15.01
N LEU A 60 -0.94 -9.54 -14.31
CA LEU A 60 -0.43 -8.24 -13.90
C LEU A 60 0.37 -8.32 -12.59
N THR A 61 1.16 -7.29 -12.28
CA THR A 61 1.64 -7.12 -10.89
C THR A 61 0.45 -6.87 -9.97
N VAL A 62 0.60 -7.19 -8.68
CA VAL A 62 -0.41 -6.85 -7.65
C VAL A 62 -0.76 -5.36 -7.71
N ARG A 63 0.24 -4.48 -7.86
CA ARG A 63 0.01 -3.03 -7.97
C ARG A 63 -0.85 -2.67 -9.17
N ASP A 64 -0.53 -3.20 -10.35
CA ASP A 64 -1.25 -2.86 -11.57
C ASP A 64 -2.67 -3.42 -11.59
N TRP A 65 -2.86 -4.64 -11.08
CA TRP A 65 -4.19 -5.18 -10.86
C TRP A 65 -5.01 -4.29 -9.90
N LEU A 66 -4.41 -3.86 -8.79
CA LEU A 66 -5.11 -3.10 -7.76
C LEU A 66 -5.56 -1.69 -8.24
N LYS A 67 -4.85 -1.07 -9.19
CA LYS A 67 -5.24 0.22 -9.81
C LYS A 67 -6.65 0.20 -10.42
N THR A 68 -7.09 -0.96 -10.89
CA THR A 68 -8.43 -1.13 -11.50
C THR A 68 -9.55 -1.09 -10.46
N GLN A 69 -9.23 -1.33 -9.18
CA GLN A 69 -10.20 -1.51 -8.10
C GLN A 69 -10.69 -0.17 -7.52
N SER A 70 -11.79 -0.20 -6.76
CA SER A 70 -12.31 0.96 -6.00
C SER A 70 -11.38 1.33 -4.84
N PHE A 71 -11.49 2.56 -4.33
CA PHE A 71 -10.69 3.00 -3.18
C PHE A 71 -10.83 2.04 -2.00
N GLU A 72 -12.08 1.68 -1.65
CA GLU A 72 -12.40 0.75 -0.55
C GLU A 72 -11.70 -0.60 -0.74
N ALA A 73 -11.74 -1.15 -1.95
CA ALA A 73 -11.07 -2.41 -2.26
C ALA A 73 -9.54 -2.30 -2.16
N GLN A 74 -8.95 -1.16 -2.57
CA GLN A 74 -7.52 -0.93 -2.38
C GLN A 74 -7.17 -0.80 -0.90
N TYR A 75 -8.00 -0.12 -0.12
CA TYR A 75 -7.79 0.12 1.30
C TYR A 75 -7.84 -1.19 2.10
N GLU A 76 -8.87 -2.01 1.89
CA GLU A 76 -9.01 -3.31 2.54
C GLU A 76 -7.90 -4.29 2.11
N TYR A 77 -7.52 -4.27 0.83
CA TYR A 77 -6.38 -5.06 0.36
C TYR A 77 -5.06 -4.59 1.00
N GLY A 78 -4.82 -3.29 1.06
CA GLY A 78 -3.66 -2.66 1.71
C GLY A 78 -3.54 -3.06 3.18
N LYS A 79 -4.62 -2.92 3.95
CA LYS A 79 -4.70 -3.36 5.35
C LYS A 79 -4.40 -4.85 5.51
N LYS A 80 -4.93 -5.69 4.64
CA LYS A 80 -4.66 -7.14 4.67
C LYS A 80 -3.18 -7.46 4.42
N ILE A 81 -2.55 -6.81 3.45
CA ILE A 81 -1.12 -7.02 3.16
C ILE A 81 -0.23 -6.49 4.30
N LEU A 82 -0.57 -5.33 4.84
CA LEU A 82 0.09 -4.77 6.02
C LEU A 82 0.01 -5.74 7.21
N GLN A 83 -1.18 -6.27 7.52
CA GLN A 83 -1.36 -7.24 8.61
C GLN A 83 -0.52 -8.50 8.39
N LYS A 84 -0.47 -9.02 7.16
CA LYS A 84 0.39 -10.16 6.82
C LYS A 84 1.87 -9.86 7.03
N ALA A 85 2.32 -8.68 6.60
CA ALA A 85 3.72 -8.24 6.77
C ALA A 85 4.09 -8.17 8.26
N LEU A 86 3.23 -7.55 9.07
CA LEU A 86 3.41 -7.44 10.53
C LEU A 86 3.43 -8.82 11.21
N ASN A 87 2.60 -9.75 10.74
CA ASN A 87 2.54 -11.11 11.27
C ASN A 87 3.63 -12.04 10.70
N GLY A 88 4.49 -11.56 9.79
CA GLY A 88 5.53 -12.38 9.15
C GLY A 88 5.00 -13.45 8.19
N THR A 89 3.80 -13.28 7.63
CA THR A 89 3.12 -14.24 6.75
C THR A 89 2.91 -13.73 5.31
N LEU A 90 3.61 -12.65 4.94
CA LEU A 90 3.55 -12.05 3.61
C LEU A 90 4.43 -12.77 2.58
#